data_AF-A0A9W4CSM4-F1
#
_entry.id   AF-A0A9W4CSM4-F1
#
_cell.length_a   1.000
_cell.length_b   1.000
_cell.length_c   1.000
_cell.angle_alpha   90.00
_cell.angle_beta   90.00
_cell.angle_gamma   90.00
#
_symmetry.space_group_name_H-M   'P 1'
#
loop_
_entity.id
_entity.type
_entity.pdbx_description
1 polymer ?
#
loop_
_entity_poly.entity_id
_entity_poly.type
_entity_poly.pdbx_seq_one_letter_code
_entity_poly.pdbx_strand_id
1 'polypeptide(L)'
;MKDICKQDTDKVLLVEGINDCHVVMALCRNHCVSNTFGIYECGSDDGVLKRLNALIIRPNPPEVIGVMLDADHPSSVQGRWQSIKDKLRHYSYVFPNNPDVNGTVIERITDKPKLGFWLMPNNQDSGMLEDFCAELAEPESLALKNKNYLSKNRLNQSRILFNHNLG
;
A
#
# COMPACT_ATOMS: atom_id res chain seq x y z
N MET A 1 1.39 -10.27 -24.81
CA MET A 1 1.44 -8.96 -24.12
C MET A 1 2.04 -9.19 -22.75
N LYS A 2 2.94 -8.31 -22.30
CA LYS A 2 3.50 -8.38 -20.94
C LYS A 2 2.38 -7.97 -19.98
N ASP A 3 2.10 -8.77 -18.97
CA ASP A 3 1.07 -8.45 -17.98
C ASP A 3 1.57 -7.26 -17.15
N ILE A 4 0.84 -6.14 -17.24
CA ILE A 4 1.25 -4.87 -16.64
C ILE A 4 1.25 -4.92 -15.11
N CYS A 5 0.50 -5.87 -14.53
CA CYS A 5 0.38 -6.08 -13.09
C CYS A 5 1.11 -7.34 -12.61
N LYS A 6 1.96 -7.96 -13.45
CA LYS A 6 2.85 -9.08 -13.06
C LYS A 6 4.26 -8.82 -13.53
N GLN A 7 4.82 -7.69 -13.10
CA GLN A 7 6.15 -7.26 -13.51
C GLN A 7 7.19 -7.57 -12.43
N ASP A 8 8.00 -8.60 -12.67
CA ASP A 8 9.20 -8.87 -11.88
C ASP A 8 10.38 -8.05 -12.39
N THR A 9 10.75 -7.03 -11.64
CA THR A 9 11.91 -6.16 -11.91
C THR A 9 12.76 -6.03 -10.65
N ASP A 10 13.93 -5.39 -10.75
CA ASP A 10 14.82 -5.17 -9.58
C ASP A 10 14.22 -4.26 -8.51
N LYS A 11 13.18 -3.50 -8.83
CA LYS A 11 12.38 -2.74 -7.86
C LYS A 11 10.92 -3.11 -8.07
N VAL A 12 10.31 -3.81 -7.13
CA VAL A 12 8.94 -4.31 -7.32
C VAL A 12 8.04 -3.89 -6.18
N LEU A 13 6.84 -3.42 -6.51
CA LEU A 13 5.76 -3.17 -5.57
C LEU A 13 4.76 -4.32 -5.62
N LEU A 14 4.59 -5.00 -4.49
CA LEU A 14 3.60 -6.05 -4.31
C LEU A 14 2.29 -5.43 -3.82
N VAL A 15 1.20 -5.79 -4.50
CA VAL A 15 -0.16 -5.34 -4.16
C VAL A 15 -1.10 -6.54 -4.08
N GLU A 16 -2.22 -6.38 -3.37
CA GLU A 16 -3.15 -7.49 -3.12
C GLU A 16 -3.83 -7.96 -4.40
N GLY A 17 -4.43 -7.05 -5.16
CA GLY A 17 -5.22 -7.40 -6.33
C GLY A 17 -5.02 -6.49 -7.54
N ILE A 18 -5.78 -6.81 -8.59
CA ILE A 18 -5.73 -6.10 -9.87
C ILE A 18 -6.26 -4.67 -9.78
N ASN A 19 -7.19 -4.40 -8.86
CA ASN A 19 -7.72 -3.05 -8.62
C ASN A 19 -6.62 -2.16 -8.06
N ASP A 20 -5.86 -2.65 -7.06
CA ASP A 20 -4.75 -1.93 -6.45
C ASP A 20 -3.67 -1.57 -7.44
N CYS A 21 -3.32 -2.52 -8.30
CA CYS A 21 -2.37 -2.28 -9.38
C CYS A 21 -2.83 -1.10 -10.26
N HIS A 22 -4.11 -1.09 -10.68
CA HIS A 22 -4.63 -0.01 -11.52
C HIS A 22 -4.68 1.34 -10.80
N VAL A 23 -5.03 1.37 -9.53
CA VAL A 23 -5.03 2.60 -8.73
C VAL A 23 -3.61 3.14 -8.56
N VAL A 24 -2.63 2.30 -8.21
CA VAL A 24 -1.23 2.72 -8.11
C VAL A 24 -0.75 3.28 -9.45
N MET A 25 -1.05 2.59 -10.57
CA MET A 25 -0.70 3.11 -11.90
C MET A 25 -1.33 4.46 -12.20
N ALA A 26 -2.59 4.68 -11.80
CA ALA A 26 -3.27 5.97 -11.98
C ALA A 26 -2.62 7.07 -11.12
N LEU A 27 -2.30 6.78 -9.85
CA LEU A 27 -1.60 7.71 -8.97
C LEU A 27 -0.21 8.06 -9.52
N CYS A 28 0.56 7.07 -9.97
CA CYS A 28 1.86 7.32 -10.58
C CYS A 28 1.77 8.24 -11.80
N ARG A 29 0.76 8.04 -12.66
CA ARG A 29 0.52 8.90 -13.83
C ARG A 29 0.12 10.32 -13.40
N ASN A 30 -0.79 10.46 -12.44
CA ASN A 30 -1.29 11.77 -12.00
C ASN A 30 -0.23 12.60 -11.26
N HIS A 31 0.69 11.94 -10.55
CA HIS A 31 1.75 12.60 -9.80
C HIS A 31 3.11 12.59 -10.51
N CYS A 32 3.15 12.24 -11.80
CA CYS A 32 4.37 12.20 -12.61
C CYS A 32 5.50 11.35 -12.00
N VAL A 33 5.14 10.27 -11.30
CA VAL A 33 6.10 9.32 -10.75
C VAL A 33 6.73 8.54 -11.91
N SER A 34 8.06 8.48 -11.93
CA SER A 34 8.78 7.78 -12.98
C SER A 34 8.54 6.26 -12.92
N ASN A 35 8.36 5.62 -14.07
CA ASN A 35 8.16 4.16 -14.20
C ASN A 35 9.46 3.38 -13.98
N THR A 36 10.04 3.46 -12.78
CA THR A 36 11.33 2.84 -12.42
C THR A 36 11.18 1.53 -11.64
N PHE A 37 9.96 1.04 -11.48
CA PHE A 37 9.65 -0.17 -10.72
C PHE A 37 8.49 -0.93 -11.38
N GLY A 38 8.46 -2.25 -11.18
CA GLY A 38 7.35 -3.11 -11.58
C GLY A 38 6.28 -3.20 -10.50
N ILE A 39 5.03 -3.46 -10.90
CA ILE A 39 3.93 -3.78 -9.97
C ILE A 39 3.57 -5.26 -10.15
N TYR A 40 3.34 -5.94 -9.03
CA TYR A 40 2.94 -7.34 -9.01
C TYR A 40 1.71 -7.56 -8.11
N GLU A 41 0.56 -7.88 -8.71
CA GLU A 41 -0.66 -8.29 -8.01
C GLU A 41 -0.55 -9.75 -7.55
N CYS A 42 -0.91 -10.01 -6.30
CA CYS A 42 -0.69 -11.31 -5.65
C CYS A 42 -1.96 -12.12 -5.40
N GLY A 43 -3.13 -11.60 -5.80
CA GLY A 43 -4.47 -12.15 -5.59
C GLY A 43 -5.03 -12.08 -4.17
N SER A 44 -4.19 -11.88 -3.14
CA SER A 44 -4.60 -11.71 -1.74
C SER A 44 -3.43 -11.26 -0.84
N ASP A 45 -3.75 -10.85 0.39
CA ASP A 45 -2.82 -10.50 1.47
C ASP A 45 -1.81 -11.61 1.73
N ASP A 46 -2.32 -12.84 1.87
CA ASP A 46 -1.53 -14.04 2.05
C ASP A 46 -0.63 -14.29 0.83
N GLY A 47 -1.14 -14.00 -0.38
CA GLY A 47 -0.39 -14.04 -1.62
C GLY A 47 0.79 -13.07 -1.58
N VAL A 48 0.56 -11.83 -1.14
CA VAL A 48 1.59 -10.80 -1.00
C VAL A 48 2.67 -11.27 -0.02
N LEU A 49 2.29 -11.74 1.18
CA LEU A 49 3.25 -12.20 2.19
C LEU A 49 4.04 -13.45 1.76
N LYS A 50 3.39 -14.38 1.04
CA LYS A 50 4.06 -15.55 0.43
C LYS A 50 5.07 -15.10 -0.62
N ARG A 51 4.68 -14.18 -1.51
CA ARG A 51 5.53 -13.66 -2.58
C ARG A 51 6.71 -12.86 -2.03
N LEU A 52 6.47 -11.99 -1.06
CA LEU A 52 7.51 -11.24 -0.35
C LEU A 52 8.60 -12.18 0.17
N ASN A 53 8.21 -13.23 0.91
CA ASN A 53 9.15 -14.21 1.42
C ASN A 53 9.90 -14.95 0.29
N ALA A 54 9.21 -15.32 -0.79
CA ALA A 54 9.82 -15.97 -1.96
C ALA A 54 10.86 -15.07 -2.66
N LEU A 55 10.59 -13.77 -2.80
CA LEU A 55 11.50 -12.80 -3.40
C LEU A 55 12.72 -12.49 -2.52
N ILE A 56 12.59 -12.59 -1.19
CA ILE A 56 13.73 -12.40 -0.26
C ILE A 56 14.72 -13.58 -0.33
N ILE A 57 14.24 -14.81 -0.57
CA ILE A 57 15.08 -16.02 -0.56
C ILE A 57 15.61 -16.45 -1.92
N ARG A 58 15.02 -15.97 -3.03
CA ARG A 58 15.44 -16.41 -4.37
C ARG A 58 16.90 -16.05 -4.65
N PRO A 59 17.57 -16.83 -5.52
CA PRO A 59 18.84 -16.40 -6.12
C PRO A 59 18.65 -15.07 -6.84
N ASN A 60 19.55 -14.11 -6.59
CA ASN A 60 19.47 -12.74 -7.09
C ASN A 60 18.11 -12.08 -6.75
N PRO A 61 17.88 -11.73 -5.47
CA PRO A 61 16.67 -11.03 -5.08
C PRO A 61 16.63 -9.64 -5.74
N PRO A 62 15.45 -9.03 -5.89
CA PRO A 62 15.33 -7.63 -6.26
C PRO A 62 16.17 -6.74 -5.32
N GLU A 63 16.56 -5.56 -5.77
CA GLU A 63 17.21 -4.57 -4.91
C GLU A 63 16.22 -4.00 -3.87
N VAL A 64 14.98 -3.77 -4.31
CA VAL A 64 13.92 -3.15 -3.50
C VAL A 64 12.61 -3.93 -3.67
N ILE A 65 11.98 -4.26 -2.55
CA ILE A 65 10.62 -4.81 -2.52
C ILE A 65 9.74 -3.86 -1.70
N GLY A 66 8.80 -3.21 -2.38
CA GLY A 66 7.69 -2.50 -1.75
C GLY A 66 6.50 -3.43 -1.53
N VAL A 67 5.74 -3.19 -0.48
CA VAL A 67 4.51 -3.90 -0.15
C VAL A 67 3.43 -2.87 0.18
N MET A 68 2.30 -2.95 -0.50
CA MET A 68 1.10 -2.19 -0.18
C MET A 68 -0.01 -3.17 0.17
N LEU A 69 -0.61 -3.01 1.35
CA LEU A 69 -1.64 -3.90 1.88
C LEU A 69 -2.78 -3.09 2.49
N ASP A 70 -3.99 -3.59 2.37
CA ASP A 70 -5.14 -3.06 3.08
C ASP A 70 -5.07 -3.40 4.57
N ALA A 71 -5.66 -2.57 5.42
CA ALA A 71 -5.65 -2.73 6.87
C ALA A 71 -7.06 -2.75 7.47
N ASP A 72 -8.01 -3.29 6.71
CA ASP A 72 -9.40 -3.45 7.09
C ASP A 72 -9.69 -4.86 7.63
N HIS A 73 -10.98 -5.16 7.85
CA HIS A 73 -11.36 -6.40 8.50
C HIS A 73 -10.98 -7.64 7.67
N PRO A 74 -10.33 -8.64 8.30
CA PRO A 74 -10.35 -8.88 9.74
C PRO A 74 -9.20 -8.25 10.55
N SER A 75 -8.23 -7.60 9.91
CA SER A 75 -6.96 -7.19 10.54
C SER A 75 -6.80 -5.68 10.62
N SER A 76 -6.70 -5.12 11.82
CA SER A 76 -6.27 -3.73 11.98
C SER A 76 -4.85 -3.51 11.45
N VAL A 77 -4.45 -2.24 11.28
CA VAL A 77 -3.06 -1.84 10.98
C VAL A 77 -2.04 -2.57 11.85
N GLN A 78 -2.28 -2.64 13.16
CA GLN A 78 -1.39 -3.32 14.10
C GLN A 78 -1.37 -4.83 13.86
N GLY A 79 -2.53 -5.45 13.57
CA GLY A 79 -2.61 -6.88 13.23
C GLY A 79 -1.85 -7.21 11.94
N ARG A 80 -1.98 -6.37 10.91
CA ARG A 80 -1.26 -6.52 9.64
C ARG A 80 0.25 -6.30 9.82
N TRP A 81 0.64 -5.28 10.57
CA TRP A 81 2.04 -5.02 10.90
C TRP A 81 2.67 -6.17 11.68
N GLN A 82 1.94 -6.72 12.66
CA GLN A 82 2.40 -7.88 13.41
C GLN A 82 2.56 -9.11 12.51
N SER A 83 1.61 -9.35 11.60
CA SER A 83 1.69 -10.46 10.62
C SER A 83 2.91 -10.35 9.71
N ILE A 84 3.26 -9.15 9.26
CA ILE A 84 4.50 -8.89 8.49
C ILE A 84 5.74 -9.23 9.33
N LYS A 85 5.83 -8.70 10.56
CA LYS A 85 6.96 -8.98 11.46
C LYS A 85 7.09 -10.48 11.73
N ASP A 86 6.00 -11.16 12.03
CA ASP A 86 5.99 -12.59 12.32
C ASP A 86 6.42 -13.41 11.10
N LYS A 87 6.00 -13.01 9.90
CA LYS A 87 6.38 -13.68 8.65
C LYS A 87 7.85 -13.53 8.33
N LEU A 88 8.47 -12.41 8.73
CA LEU A 88 9.86 -12.08 8.41
C LEU A 88 10.82 -12.24 9.58
N ARG A 89 10.35 -12.73 10.74
CA ARG A 89 11.12 -12.84 11.99
C ARG A 89 12.39 -13.69 11.90
N HIS A 90 12.47 -14.59 10.93
CA HIS A 90 13.66 -15.44 10.71
C HIS A 90 14.77 -14.73 9.94
N TYR A 91 14.51 -13.55 9.39
CA TYR A 91 15.53 -12.69 8.82
C TYR A 91 16.05 -11.70 9.88
N SER A 92 17.29 -11.25 9.71
CA SER A 92 17.94 -10.30 10.62
C SER A 92 17.54 -8.83 10.35
N TYR A 93 16.37 -8.60 9.77
CA TYR A 93 15.84 -7.24 9.59
C TYR A 93 15.45 -6.65 10.94
N VAL A 94 15.69 -5.34 11.11
CA VAL A 94 15.26 -4.58 12.28
C VAL A 94 13.97 -3.85 11.94
N PHE A 95 12.87 -4.26 12.57
CA PHE A 95 11.56 -3.63 12.39
C PHE A 95 11.26 -2.64 13.53
N PRO A 96 10.66 -1.47 13.24
CA PRO A 96 10.11 -0.63 14.28
C PRO A 96 8.89 -1.30 14.95
N ASN A 97 8.60 -0.89 16.18
CA ASN A 97 7.47 -1.42 16.95
C ASN A 97 6.13 -1.21 16.21
N ASN A 98 5.96 -0.02 15.63
CA ASN A 98 4.82 0.42 14.83
C ASN A 98 5.29 0.84 13.43
N PRO A 99 4.43 0.77 12.41
CA PRO A 99 4.77 1.32 11.10
C PRO A 99 4.93 2.84 11.18
N ASP A 100 5.87 3.39 10.41
CA ASP A 100 6.05 4.83 10.23
C ASP A 100 4.87 5.42 9.45
N VAL A 101 4.34 6.54 9.93
CA VAL A 101 3.21 7.26 9.31
C VAL A 101 3.52 7.72 7.88
N ASN A 102 4.79 8.04 7.57
CA ASN A 102 5.22 8.48 6.25
C ASN A 102 5.63 7.32 5.32
N GLY A 103 5.35 6.08 5.73
CA GLY A 103 5.77 4.87 5.04
C GLY A 103 6.98 4.24 5.71
N THR A 104 6.90 2.94 5.98
CA THR A 104 7.95 2.24 6.72
C THR A 104 9.01 1.72 5.76
N VAL A 105 10.26 2.09 6.01
CA VAL A 105 11.41 1.63 5.23
C VAL A 105 12.33 0.82 6.13
N ILE A 106 12.62 -0.41 5.72
CA ILE A 106 13.59 -1.29 6.37
C ILE A 106 14.83 -1.36 5.48
N GLU A 107 15.96 -0.97 6.04
CA GLU A 107 17.22 -0.96 5.29
C GLU A 107 17.67 -2.36 4.91
N ARG A 108 18.42 -2.42 3.80
CA ARG A 108 18.97 -3.67 3.29
C ARG A 108 19.91 -4.30 4.32
N ILE A 109 19.90 -5.62 4.38
CA ILE A 109 20.91 -6.43 5.07
C ILE A 109 21.72 -7.22 4.02
N THR A 110 22.86 -7.79 4.40
CA THR A 110 23.73 -8.53 3.48
C THR A 110 22.95 -9.58 2.69
N ASP A 111 23.08 -9.56 1.37
CA ASP A 111 22.42 -10.48 0.42
C ASP A 111 20.88 -10.50 0.46
N LYS A 112 20.26 -9.40 0.91
CA LYS A 112 18.82 -9.26 1.04
C LYS A 112 18.35 -7.85 0.58
N PRO A 113 17.11 -7.74 0.06
CA PRO A 113 16.56 -6.49 -0.47
C PRO A 113 16.38 -5.41 0.61
N LYS A 114 16.26 -4.15 0.16
CA LYS A 114 15.60 -3.10 0.94
C LYS A 114 14.09 -3.32 0.91
N LEU A 115 13.40 -3.13 2.04
CA LEU A 115 11.95 -3.33 2.11
C LEU A 115 11.22 -2.00 2.36
N GLY A 116 10.10 -1.79 1.69
CA GLY A 116 9.17 -0.68 1.94
C GLY A 116 7.78 -1.21 2.23
N PHE A 117 7.07 -0.61 3.19
CA PHE A 117 5.72 -1.03 3.58
C PHE A 117 4.79 0.19 3.66
N TRP A 118 3.60 0.02 3.07
CA TRP A 118 2.46 0.91 3.20
C TRP A 118 1.23 0.09 3.57
N LEU A 119 0.64 0.39 4.72
CA LEU A 119 -0.64 -0.16 5.16
C LEU A 119 -1.71 0.89 4.91
N MET A 120 -2.72 0.57 4.10
CA MET A 120 -3.76 1.52 3.76
C MET A 120 -4.57 1.95 4.99
N PRO A 121 -5.09 3.18 5.00
CA PRO A 121 -4.84 4.21 4.00
C PRO A 121 -3.57 5.04 4.27
N ASN A 122 -3.01 4.99 5.49
CA ASN A 122 -2.01 5.94 5.97
C ASN A 122 -1.08 5.38 7.07
N ASN A 123 -0.95 4.06 7.18
CA ASN A 123 -0.27 3.34 8.24
C ASN A 123 -0.82 3.53 9.66
N GLN A 124 -1.99 4.16 9.83
CA GLN A 124 -2.56 4.46 11.17
C GLN A 124 -3.99 3.98 11.29
N ASP A 125 -4.80 4.25 10.28
CA ASP A 125 -6.24 3.96 10.27
C ASP A 125 -6.54 2.63 9.58
N SER A 126 -7.64 2.00 9.96
CA SER A 126 -8.16 0.83 9.24
C SER A 126 -8.86 1.29 7.97
N GLY A 127 -8.54 0.65 6.84
CA GLY A 127 -9.20 0.94 5.57
C GLY A 127 -8.60 0.18 4.40
N MET A 128 -9.29 0.30 3.26
CA MET A 128 -8.89 -0.23 1.97
C MET A 128 -8.62 0.90 0.97
N LEU A 129 -7.90 0.57 -0.09
CA LEU A 129 -7.62 1.50 -1.18
C LEU A 129 -8.89 1.99 -1.90
N GLU A 130 -9.91 1.16 -2.05
CA GLU A 130 -11.16 1.55 -2.72
C GLU A 130 -11.90 2.67 -1.99
N ASP A 131 -11.95 2.60 -0.65
CA ASP A 131 -12.61 3.62 0.18
C ASP A 131 -11.85 4.95 0.09
N PHE A 132 -10.51 4.90 0.11
CA PHE A 132 -9.67 6.08 -0.10
C PHE A 132 -9.93 6.72 -1.48
N CYS A 133 -10.06 5.92 -2.54
CA CYS A 133 -10.40 6.44 -3.86
C CYS A 133 -11.80 7.04 -3.91
N ALA A 134 -12.77 6.43 -3.22
CA ALA A 134 -14.12 6.95 -3.12
C ALA A 134 -14.16 8.30 -2.39
N GLU A 135 -13.32 8.51 -1.37
CA GLU A 135 -13.22 9.81 -0.68
C GLU A 135 -12.61 10.92 -1.55
N LEU A 136 -11.71 10.57 -2.48
CA LEU A 136 -11.08 11.51 -3.41
C LEU A 136 -11.92 11.79 -4.66
N ALA A 137 -12.87 10.93 -4.98
CA ALA A 137 -13.73 11.09 -6.13
C ALA A 137 -14.75 12.21 -5.87
N GLU A 138 -14.78 13.26 -6.71
CA GLU A 138 -15.73 14.36 -6.55
C GLU A 138 -17.18 13.86 -6.45
N PRO A 139 -18.06 14.52 -5.67
CA PRO A 139 -19.43 14.06 -5.41
C PRO A 139 -20.24 13.74 -6.68
N GLU A 140 -19.95 14.38 -7.81
CA GLU A 140 -20.63 14.11 -9.09
C GLU A 140 -20.34 12.70 -9.64
N SER A 141 -19.17 12.13 -9.35
CA SER A 141 -18.81 10.77 -9.78
C SER A 141 -19.43 9.67 -8.89
N LEU A 142 -19.69 9.97 -7.62
CA LEU A 142 -20.32 9.07 -6.65
C LEU A 142 -21.85 9.07 -6.72
N ALA A 143 -22.45 10.03 -7.42
CA ALA A 143 -23.91 10.18 -7.56
C ALA A 143 -24.59 8.96 -8.23
N LEU A 144 -23.82 8.05 -8.84
CA LEU A 144 -24.33 6.82 -9.45
C LEU A 144 -24.43 5.62 -8.49
N LYS A 145 -23.89 5.69 -7.26
CA LYS A 145 -24.04 4.61 -6.27
C LYS A 145 -24.40 5.14 -4.88
N ASN A 146 -25.70 5.06 -4.60
CA ASN A 146 -26.31 4.99 -3.26
C ASN A 146 -26.47 6.29 -2.45
N LYS A 147 -27.73 6.69 -2.27
CA LYS A 147 -28.23 7.82 -1.45
C LYS A 147 -27.82 7.81 0.04
N ASN A 148 -27.13 6.78 0.53
CA ASN A 148 -26.76 6.65 1.94
C ASN A 148 -25.33 7.16 2.28
N TYR A 149 -24.46 7.41 1.29
CA TYR A 149 -23.10 7.93 1.55
C TYR A 149 -23.07 9.43 1.91
N LEU A 150 -24.06 10.20 1.45
CA LEU A 150 -24.07 11.66 1.58
C LEU A 150 -24.35 12.19 3.00
N SER A 151 -24.80 11.35 3.94
CA SER A 151 -25.11 11.78 5.30
C SER A 151 -23.90 11.80 6.24
N LYS A 152 -22.86 11.00 5.98
CA LYS A 152 -21.61 10.98 6.78
C LYS A 152 -20.60 12.05 6.35
N ASN A 153 -20.64 12.48 5.09
CA ASN A 153 -19.63 13.39 4.51
C ASN A 153 -19.74 14.88 4.93
N ARG A 154 -20.76 15.28 5.68
CA ARG A 154 -20.92 16.70 6.06
C ARG A 154 -20.06 17.15 7.25
N LEU A 155 -19.42 16.22 7.97
CA LEU A 155 -18.59 16.53 9.15
C LEU A 155 -17.08 16.47 8.90
N ASN A 156 -16.62 15.73 7.89
CA ASN A 156 -15.17 15.60 7.62
C ASN A 156 -14.61 16.69 6.68
N GLN A 157 -15.44 17.29 5.82
CA GLN A 157 -14.99 18.36 4.91
C GLN A 157 -14.59 19.65 5.65
N SER A 158 -15.15 19.91 6.83
CA SER A 158 -14.83 21.10 7.62
C SER A 158 -13.49 21.02 8.36
N ARG A 159 -12.85 19.84 8.47
CA ARG A 159 -11.54 19.68 9.11
C ARG A 159 -10.36 19.79 8.14
N ILE A 160 -10.59 19.60 6.84
CA ILE A 160 -9.52 19.71 5.81
C ILE A 160 -9.36 21.17 5.33
N LEU A 161 -10.37 22.03 5.52
CA LEU A 161 -10.35 23.42 5.04
C LEU A 161 -9.91 24.49 6.05
N PHE A 162 -9.44 24.14 7.25
CA PHE A 162 -8.83 25.10 8.18
C PHE A 162 -7.36 24.75 8.43
N ASN A 163 -6.50 25.07 7.47
CA ASN A 163 -5.08 25.42 7.71
C ASN A 163 -4.42 26.11 6.50
N HIS A 164 -5.19 26.87 5.73
CA HIS A 164 -4.64 27.96 4.91
C HIS A 164 -5.01 29.28 5.57
N ASN A 165 -4.22 29.66 6.56
CA ASN A 165 -3.95 31.04 6.94
C ASN A 165 -2.90 31.00 8.04
N LEU A 166 -1.71 31.53 7.75
CA LEU A 166 -1.04 32.60 8.50
C LEU A 166 0.42 32.72 8.02
N GLY A 167 0.79 33.93 7.64
CA GLY A 167 2.11 34.53 7.87
C GLY A 167 3.24 34.08 6.96
#